data_AF-A0A8H7WRJ2-F1
#
_entry.id   AF-A0A8H7WRJ2-F1
#
_cell.length_a   1.000
_cell.length_b   1.000
_cell.length_c   1.000
_cell.angle_alpha   90.00
_cell.angle_beta   90.00
_cell.angle_gamma   90.00
#
_symmetry.space_group_name_H-M   'P 1'
#
loop_
_entity.id
_entity.type
_entity.pdbx_description
1 polymer ?
#
loop_
_entity_poly.entity_id
_entity_poly.type
_entity_poly.pdbx_seq_one_letter_code
_entity_poly.pdbx_strand_id
1 'polypeptide(L)'
;MFSKTLLTALTVGLAAFSTASPIAKRAVTVSTDTGTAEITPAIATEPVSFPDDVGGKADAAGAVADVINKVVALVQGLVDGDIKRRQRFTQETVASVSAQFPGKTVVMSNVGYSLTCTPDVLSSTSYKAKVGSNVSFDVLVFGTGCTFTLKGDGGFENWAYIRQSSCSANGGTITC
;
A
#
# COMPACT_ATOMS: atom_id res chain seq x y z
N MET A 1 69.08 -27.27 19.10
CA MET A 1 68.97 -26.06 18.26
C MET A 1 67.52 -25.94 17.80
N PHE A 2 66.82 -24.95 18.34
CA PHE A 2 65.42 -24.63 18.04
C PHE A 2 65.33 -23.89 16.70
N SER A 3 64.46 -24.32 15.77
CA SER A 3 64.04 -23.46 14.67
C SER A 3 62.51 -23.33 14.69
N LYS A 4 62.09 -22.10 14.95
CA LYS A 4 60.70 -21.62 14.97
C LYS A 4 60.22 -21.48 13.54
N THR A 5 59.03 -21.99 13.22
CA THR A 5 58.30 -21.58 12.02
C THR A 5 56.93 -21.10 12.44
N LEU A 6 56.78 -19.77 12.47
CA LEU A 6 55.51 -19.07 12.64
C LEU A 6 54.68 -19.28 11.36
N LEU A 7 53.52 -19.92 11.45
CA LEU A 7 52.47 -19.83 10.43
C LEU A 7 51.56 -18.67 10.80
N THR A 8 51.65 -17.58 10.03
CA THR A 8 50.74 -16.44 10.13
C THR A 8 49.45 -16.80 9.40
N ALA A 9 48.39 -17.13 10.15
CA ALA A 9 47.07 -17.34 9.58
C ALA A 9 46.44 -15.99 9.19
N LEU A 10 46.34 -15.75 7.88
CA LEU A 10 45.64 -14.61 7.30
C LEU A 10 44.14 -14.94 7.27
N THR A 11 43.39 -14.48 8.27
CA THR A 11 41.93 -14.55 8.30
C THR A 11 41.36 -13.60 7.24
N VAL A 12 40.87 -14.17 6.14
CA VAL A 12 40.11 -13.45 5.11
C VAL A 12 38.76 -13.04 5.71
N GLY A 13 38.61 -11.76 6.02
CA GLY A 13 37.33 -11.17 6.40
C GLY A 13 36.36 -11.20 5.23
N LEU A 14 35.32 -12.04 5.33
CA LEU A 14 34.16 -11.96 4.45
C LEU A 14 33.37 -10.69 4.84
N ALA A 15 33.63 -9.58 4.16
CA ALA A 15 32.71 -8.45 4.16
C ALA A 15 31.48 -8.88 3.34
N ALA A 16 30.43 -9.33 4.02
CA ALA A 16 29.11 -9.50 3.41
C ALA A 16 28.59 -8.10 3.05
N PHE A 17 28.82 -7.68 1.81
CA PHE A 17 28.11 -6.55 1.24
C PHE A 17 26.64 -6.98 1.07
N SER A 18 25.81 -6.71 2.08
CA SER A 18 24.37 -6.66 1.91
C SER A 18 24.07 -5.49 0.98
N THR A 19 24.15 -5.72 -0.34
CA THR A 19 23.60 -4.80 -1.32
C THR A 19 22.08 -4.87 -1.18
N ALA A 20 21.53 -4.05 -0.28
CA ALA A 20 20.13 -3.70 -0.32
C ALA A 20 19.89 -3.12 -1.71
N SER A 21 19.28 -3.93 -2.58
CA SER A 21 18.95 -3.48 -3.92
C SER A 21 17.98 -2.31 -3.78
N PRO A 22 18.19 -1.19 -4.47
CA PRO A 22 17.22 -0.10 -4.40
C PRO A 22 15.86 -0.64 -4.84
N ILE A 23 14.83 -0.45 -4.00
CA ILE A 23 13.45 -0.83 -4.34
C ILE A 23 13.09 -0.12 -5.64
N ALA A 24 13.12 -0.85 -6.75
CA ALA A 24 12.73 -0.30 -8.04
C ALA A 24 11.22 -0.07 -8.02
N LYS A 25 10.80 1.20 -8.10
CA LYS A 25 9.38 1.56 -8.25
C LYS A 25 8.88 0.97 -9.57
N ARG A 26 7.98 -0.01 -9.49
CA ARG A 26 7.36 -0.63 -10.66
C ARG A 26 5.98 -0.03 -10.88
N ALA A 27 5.61 0.13 -12.15
CA ALA A 27 4.24 0.48 -12.51
C ALA A 27 3.29 -0.62 -12.03
N VAL A 28 2.14 -0.22 -11.50
CA VAL A 28 1.06 -1.10 -11.06
C VAL A 28 -0.27 -0.61 -11.64
N THR A 29 -1.12 -1.55 -12.01
CA THR A 29 -2.49 -1.28 -12.47
C THR A 29 -3.40 -1.04 -11.27
N VAL A 30 -3.87 0.19 -11.10
CA VAL A 30 -4.92 0.53 -10.14
C VAL A 30 -6.26 0.59 -10.85
N SER A 31 -7.30 0.06 -10.23
CA SER A 31 -8.63 -0.09 -10.82
C SER A 31 -9.71 0.65 -10.01
N THR A 32 -10.81 0.96 -10.68
CA THR A 32 -12.11 1.40 -10.13
C THR A 32 -13.23 0.63 -10.85
N ASP A 33 -14.48 1.00 -10.59
CA ASP A 33 -15.65 0.57 -11.35
C ASP A 33 -15.74 1.23 -12.73
N THR A 34 -15.09 2.39 -12.90
CA THR A 34 -15.15 3.21 -14.11
C THR A 34 -13.92 3.08 -15.01
N GLY A 35 -12.85 2.43 -14.56
CA GLY A 35 -11.67 2.17 -15.40
C GLY A 35 -10.42 1.71 -14.65
N THR A 36 -9.30 1.76 -15.35
CA THR A 36 -7.98 1.37 -14.83
C THR A 36 -6.93 2.44 -15.17
N ALA A 37 -5.91 2.57 -14.33
CA ALA A 37 -4.77 3.45 -14.55
C ALA A 37 -3.47 2.72 -14.18
N GLU A 38 -2.47 2.83 -15.05
CA GLU A 38 -1.09 2.42 -14.76
C GLU A 38 -0.39 3.55 -14.03
N ILE A 39 0.11 3.28 -12.81
CA ILE A 39 0.83 4.27 -12.02
C ILE A 39 2.10 3.67 -11.46
N THR A 40 3.18 4.47 -11.51
CA THR A 40 4.40 4.18 -10.76
C THR A 40 4.30 4.95 -9.44
N PRO A 41 4.18 4.28 -8.28
CA PRO A 41 3.97 4.97 -7.02
C PRO A 41 5.15 5.87 -6.70
N ALA A 42 4.86 7.09 -6.27
CA ALA A 42 5.88 8.07 -5.92
C ALA A 42 6.62 7.70 -4.63
N ILE A 43 6.00 6.88 -3.77
CA ILE A 43 6.58 6.40 -2.52
C ILE A 43 7.10 4.98 -2.74
N ALA A 44 8.36 4.74 -2.37
CA ALA A 44 8.90 3.39 -2.30
C ALA A 44 8.56 2.81 -0.92
N THR A 45 8.08 1.57 -0.90
CA THR A 45 7.71 0.85 0.33
C THR A 45 8.31 -0.54 0.31
N GLU A 46 8.69 -1.02 1.50
CA GLU A 46 9.14 -2.40 1.69
C GLU A 46 7.95 -3.31 2.01
N PRO A 47 7.95 -4.56 1.54
CA PRO A 47 6.96 -5.55 1.96
C PRO A 47 6.95 -5.72 3.48
N VAL A 48 5.76 -5.75 4.06
CA VAL A 48 5.56 -6.05 5.49
C VAL A 48 5.39 -7.56 5.65
N SER A 49 6.03 -8.13 6.66
CA SER A 49 5.80 -9.53 7.04
C SER A 49 4.62 -9.59 8.01
N PHE A 50 3.67 -10.49 7.75
CA PHE A 50 2.46 -10.68 8.56
C PHE A 50 2.57 -11.95 9.39
N PRO A 51 3.04 -11.89 10.65
CA PRO A 51 2.70 -12.94 11.61
C PRO A 51 1.21 -12.81 11.97
N ASP A 52 0.50 -13.94 12.07
CA ASP A 52 -0.94 -14.00 12.37
C ASP A 52 -1.30 -13.56 13.82
N ASP A 53 -0.38 -12.92 14.54
CA ASP A 53 -0.54 -12.49 15.94
C ASP A 53 -0.96 -11.02 16.08
N VAL A 54 -1.30 -10.62 17.30
CA VAL A 54 -1.79 -9.26 17.61
C VAL A 54 -0.71 -8.20 17.36
N GLY A 55 0.57 -8.54 17.53
CA GLY A 55 1.69 -7.64 17.28
C GLY A 55 1.83 -7.30 15.79
N GLY A 56 1.80 -8.34 14.93
CA GLY A 56 1.89 -8.17 13.48
C GLY A 56 0.79 -7.28 12.88
N LYS A 57 -0.43 -7.37 13.40
CA LYS A 57 -1.54 -6.52 12.95
C LYS A 57 -1.36 -5.04 13.31
N ALA A 58 -0.81 -4.75 14.49
CA ALA A 58 -0.52 -3.38 14.91
C ALA A 58 0.59 -2.75 14.05
N ASP A 59 1.65 -3.52 13.78
CA ASP A 59 2.76 -3.08 12.93
C ASP A 59 2.30 -2.82 11.49
N ALA A 60 1.43 -3.67 10.96
CA ALA A 60 0.81 -3.50 9.67
C ALA A 60 -0.04 -2.23 9.55
N ALA A 61 -0.89 -1.97 10.53
CA ALA A 61 -1.69 -0.75 10.56
C ALA A 61 -0.80 0.51 10.65
N GLY A 62 0.29 0.44 11.42
CA GLY A 62 1.31 1.48 11.49
C GLY A 62 1.99 1.73 10.14
N ALA A 63 2.35 0.67 9.40
CA ALA A 63 2.95 0.77 8.07
C ALA A 63 2.02 1.42 7.04
N VAL A 64 0.72 1.08 7.06
CA VAL A 64 -0.29 1.74 6.22
C VAL A 64 -0.44 3.21 6.57
N ALA A 65 -0.50 3.55 7.87
CA ALA A 65 -0.62 4.93 8.32
C ALA A 65 0.58 5.79 7.88
N ASP A 66 1.81 5.26 7.94
CA ASP A 66 3.01 5.95 7.45
C ASP A 66 2.93 6.25 5.94
N VAL A 67 2.50 5.27 5.13
CA VAL A 67 2.29 5.48 3.69
C VAL A 67 1.26 6.55 3.44
N ILE A 68 0.10 6.46 4.10
CA ILE A 68 -0.97 7.46 3.98
C ILE A 68 -0.43 8.86 4.26
N ASN A 69 0.31 9.05 5.35
CA ASN A 69 0.86 10.36 5.71
C ASN A 69 1.81 10.91 4.64
N LYS A 70 2.65 10.05 4.07
CA LYS A 70 3.55 10.42 2.96
C LYS A 70 2.77 10.80 1.69
N VAL A 71 1.69 10.08 1.35
CA VAL A 71 0.86 10.44 0.18
C VAL A 71 0.12 11.74 0.43
N VAL A 72 -0.43 11.96 1.64
CA VAL A 72 -1.10 13.21 2.00
C VAL A 72 -0.14 14.40 1.81
N ALA A 73 1.10 14.29 2.28
CA ALA A 73 2.12 15.33 2.10
C ALA A 73 2.42 15.59 0.60
N LEU A 74 2.53 14.53 -0.21
CA LEU A 74 2.75 14.64 -1.66
C LEU A 74 1.60 15.37 -2.36
N VAL A 75 0.35 15.00 -2.05
CA VAL A 75 -0.84 15.55 -2.71
C VAL A 75 -1.14 16.98 -2.24
N GLN A 76 -0.86 17.31 -0.97
CA GLN A 76 -0.97 18.68 -0.46
C GLN A 76 0.02 19.64 -1.15
N GLY A 77 1.16 19.14 -1.62
CA GLY A 77 2.12 19.92 -2.41
C GLY A 77 1.69 20.21 -3.85
N LEU A 78 0.63 19.56 -4.36
CA LEU A 78 0.16 19.75 -5.72
C LEU A 78 -0.72 21.01 -5.85
N VAL A 79 -0.42 21.84 -6.85
CA VAL A 79 -1.20 23.05 -7.19
C VAL A 79 -2.50 22.70 -7.95
N ASP A 80 -2.70 21.43 -8.32
CA ASP A 80 -3.83 20.92 -9.10
C ASP A 80 -5.21 21.16 -8.48
N GLY A 81 -6.27 21.03 -9.30
CA GLY A 81 -7.66 21.06 -8.83
C GLY A 81 -7.99 19.92 -7.86
N ASP A 82 -9.04 20.10 -7.05
CA ASP A 82 -9.39 19.17 -5.97
C ASP A 82 -9.64 17.73 -6.45
N ILE A 83 -10.33 17.56 -7.58
CA ILE A 83 -10.58 16.26 -8.18
C ILE A 83 -9.27 15.53 -8.54
N LYS A 84 -8.34 16.19 -9.23
CA LYS A 84 -7.06 15.58 -9.61
C LYS A 84 -6.23 15.17 -8.39
N ARG A 85 -6.24 16.00 -7.33
CA ARG A 85 -5.58 15.66 -6.07
C ARG A 85 -6.20 14.43 -5.43
N ARG A 86 -7.52 14.32 -5.39
CA ARG A 86 -8.23 13.15 -4.86
C ARG A 86 -7.94 11.89 -5.67
N GLN A 87 -7.96 11.99 -7.00
CA GLN A 87 -7.60 10.88 -7.89
C GLN A 87 -6.15 10.43 -7.67
N ARG A 88 -5.22 11.37 -7.54
CA ARG A 88 -3.83 11.03 -7.24
C ARG A 88 -3.69 10.40 -5.85
N PHE A 89 -4.42 10.92 -4.86
CA PHE A 89 -4.38 10.43 -3.49
C PHE A 89 -4.82 8.97 -3.39
N THR A 90 -5.97 8.61 -3.97
CA THR A 90 -6.48 7.23 -3.95
C THR A 90 -5.56 6.28 -4.69
N GLN A 91 -5.12 6.67 -5.89
CA GLN A 91 -4.21 5.89 -6.74
C GLN A 91 -2.89 5.60 -6.03
N GLU A 92 -2.19 6.64 -5.56
CA GLU A 92 -0.89 6.52 -4.91
C GLU A 92 -0.96 5.71 -3.62
N THR A 93 -2.02 5.91 -2.82
CA THR A 93 -2.19 5.18 -1.56
C THR A 93 -2.37 3.70 -1.82
N VAL A 94 -3.29 3.32 -2.71
CA VAL A 94 -3.53 1.91 -3.01
C VAL A 94 -2.31 1.24 -3.63
N ALA A 95 -1.59 1.91 -4.53
CA ALA A 95 -0.35 1.36 -5.10
C ALA A 95 0.75 1.18 -4.06
N SER A 96 0.99 2.18 -3.23
CA SER A 96 2.05 2.15 -2.21
C SER A 96 1.76 1.14 -1.10
N VAL A 97 0.49 1.04 -0.68
CA VAL A 97 0.03 0.03 0.29
C VAL A 97 0.06 -1.36 -0.34
N SER A 98 -0.36 -1.54 -1.59
CA SER A 98 -0.30 -2.87 -2.23
C SER A 98 1.13 -3.41 -2.34
N ALA A 99 2.13 -2.54 -2.47
CA ALA A 99 3.54 -2.95 -2.45
C ALA A 99 4.00 -3.45 -1.06
N GLN A 100 3.40 -2.94 0.02
CA GLN A 100 3.63 -3.45 1.39
C GLN A 100 2.95 -4.79 1.65
N PHE A 101 1.84 -5.09 0.97
CA PHE A 101 1.00 -6.26 1.22
C PHE A 101 0.88 -7.13 -0.04
N PRO A 102 1.98 -7.75 -0.52
CA PRO A 102 1.94 -8.56 -1.73
C PRO A 102 0.96 -9.72 -1.56
N GLY A 103 0.14 -9.97 -2.59
CA GLY A 103 -0.85 -11.05 -2.58
C GLY A 103 -2.12 -10.76 -1.76
N LYS A 104 -2.31 -9.53 -1.27
CA LYS A 104 -3.57 -9.08 -0.67
C LYS A 104 -4.34 -8.17 -1.62
N THR A 105 -5.64 -8.04 -1.35
CA THR A 105 -6.45 -6.98 -1.96
C THR A 105 -6.36 -5.73 -1.08
N VAL A 106 -6.10 -4.60 -1.73
CA VAL A 106 -6.10 -3.27 -1.11
C VAL A 106 -7.20 -2.45 -1.74
N VAL A 107 -8.06 -1.86 -0.91
CA VAL A 107 -9.13 -0.96 -1.33
C VAL A 107 -9.01 0.35 -0.55
N MET A 108 -9.23 1.46 -1.23
CA MET A 108 -9.42 2.76 -0.58
C MET A 108 -10.76 3.34 -1.02
N SER A 109 -11.56 3.87 -0.09
CA SER A 109 -12.88 4.44 -0.38
C SER A 109 -13.22 5.58 0.58
N ASN A 110 -13.81 6.68 0.08
CA ASN A 110 -14.46 7.71 0.90
C ASN A 110 -15.98 7.66 0.89
N VAL A 111 -16.57 6.77 0.09
CA VAL A 111 -18.01 6.52 0.07
C VAL A 111 -18.34 5.27 0.87
N GLY A 112 -19.64 5.04 1.11
CA GLY A 112 -20.10 3.86 1.84
C GLY A 112 -19.66 2.56 1.17
N TYR A 113 -19.51 1.50 1.96
CA TYR A 113 -19.25 0.15 1.47
C TYR A 113 -19.81 -0.91 2.43
N SER A 114 -19.76 -2.18 2.02
CA SER A 114 -19.87 -3.34 2.91
C SER A 114 -18.73 -4.31 2.65
N LEU A 115 -18.33 -5.01 3.71
CA LEU A 115 -17.32 -6.08 3.68
C LEU A 115 -17.86 -7.28 4.46
N THR A 116 -17.77 -8.49 3.87
CA THR A 116 -18.30 -9.72 4.49
C THR A 116 -17.36 -10.37 5.52
N CYS A 117 -16.15 -9.84 5.67
CA CYS A 117 -15.12 -10.36 6.55
C CYS A 117 -14.55 -9.24 7.44
N THR A 118 -13.75 -9.61 8.43
CA THR A 118 -12.89 -8.66 9.15
C THR A 118 -11.64 -8.41 8.31
N PRO A 119 -11.31 -7.17 7.94
CA PRO A 119 -10.11 -6.89 7.17
C PRO A 119 -8.85 -7.13 8.03
N ASP A 120 -7.74 -7.45 7.38
CA ASP A 120 -6.43 -7.57 8.03
C ASP A 120 -5.97 -6.20 8.56
N VAL A 121 -6.24 -5.15 7.78
CA VAL A 121 -6.01 -3.75 8.15
C VAL A 121 -7.22 -2.91 7.77
N LEU A 122 -7.64 -2.04 8.69
CA LEU A 122 -8.55 -0.93 8.43
C LEU A 122 -7.91 0.34 8.98
N SER A 123 -7.61 1.29 8.12
CA SER A 123 -7.03 2.58 8.50
C SER A 123 -7.83 3.72 7.88
N SER A 124 -8.33 4.62 8.73
CA SER A 124 -9.06 5.81 8.27
C SER A 124 -8.10 7.00 8.21
N THR A 125 -8.22 7.79 7.15
CA THR A 125 -7.46 9.01 6.95
C THR A 125 -8.35 10.12 6.45
N SER A 126 -7.93 11.36 6.62
CA SER A 126 -8.66 12.50 6.08
C SER A 126 -7.73 13.42 5.31
N TYR A 127 -8.23 13.89 4.17
CA TYR A 127 -7.59 14.90 3.36
C TYR A 127 -8.33 16.23 3.54
N LYS A 128 -7.58 17.31 3.78
CA LYS A 128 -8.11 18.68 3.76
C LYS A 128 -8.38 19.10 2.32
N ALA A 129 -9.63 19.00 1.88
CA ALA A 129 -10.04 19.57 0.61
C ALA A 129 -9.84 21.09 0.60
N LYS A 130 -9.40 21.65 -0.53
CA LYS A 130 -9.16 23.11 -0.66
C LYS A 130 -10.47 23.91 -0.63
N VAL A 131 -11.60 23.26 -0.93
CA VAL A 131 -12.95 23.83 -0.91
C VAL A 131 -13.86 22.88 -0.14
N GLY A 132 -14.31 23.28 1.05
CA GLY A 132 -15.23 22.50 1.88
C GLY A 132 -14.56 21.65 2.97
N SER A 133 -15.39 20.85 3.66
CA SER A 133 -15.03 19.98 4.78
C SER A 133 -14.01 18.89 4.41
N ASN A 134 -13.34 18.34 5.42
CA ASN A 134 -12.43 17.20 5.26
C ASN A 134 -13.12 16.03 4.55
N VAL A 135 -12.42 15.41 3.59
CA VAL A 135 -12.86 14.17 2.95
C VAL A 135 -12.14 13.01 3.63
N SER A 136 -12.89 12.15 4.29
CA SER A 136 -12.35 10.97 4.98
C SER A 136 -12.37 9.76 4.06
N PHE A 137 -11.28 9.00 4.04
CA PHE A 137 -11.12 7.76 3.30
C PHE A 137 -10.79 6.63 4.28
N ASP A 138 -11.35 5.46 4.04
CA ASP A 138 -10.90 4.21 4.63
C ASP A 138 -9.97 3.49 3.66
N VAL A 139 -8.89 2.92 4.19
CA VAL A 139 -7.98 2.01 3.50
C VAL A 139 -8.12 0.64 4.14
N LEU A 140 -8.50 -0.34 3.33
CA LEU A 140 -8.72 -1.72 3.73
C LEU A 140 -7.70 -2.63 3.07
N VAL A 141 -7.15 -3.56 3.84
CA VAL A 141 -6.37 -4.68 3.31
C VAL A 141 -7.00 -5.98 3.75
N PHE A 142 -7.22 -6.91 2.81
CA PHE A 142 -7.85 -8.19 3.10
C PHE A 142 -7.43 -9.30 2.13
N GLY A 143 -7.60 -10.55 2.57
CA GLY A 143 -7.31 -11.76 1.81
C GLY A 143 -8.54 -12.43 1.21
N THR A 144 -8.47 -13.76 1.07
CA THR A 144 -9.55 -14.63 0.56
C THR A 144 -10.73 -14.74 1.53
N GLY A 145 -11.91 -15.11 1.02
CA GLY A 145 -13.15 -15.24 1.80
C GLY A 145 -13.84 -13.91 2.12
N CYS A 146 -13.50 -12.86 1.37
CA CYS A 146 -13.92 -11.49 1.59
C CYS A 146 -14.62 -10.96 0.34
N THR A 147 -15.84 -10.45 0.51
CA THR A 147 -16.53 -9.69 -0.54
C THR A 147 -16.67 -8.24 -0.12
N PHE A 148 -16.06 -7.34 -0.89
CA PHE A 148 -16.23 -5.89 -0.78
C PHE A 148 -17.31 -5.44 -1.76
N THR A 149 -18.17 -4.50 -1.36
CA THR A 149 -19.18 -3.89 -2.23
C THR A 149 -19.27 -2.39 -1.96
N LEU A 150 -18.96 -1.59 -2.98
CA LEU A 150 -19.12 -0.14 -2.97
C LEU A 150 -20.61 0.24 -2.86
N LYS A 151 -20.91 1.23 -2.02
CA LYS A 151 -22.25 1.83 -1.84
C LYS A 151 -22.15 3.34 -2.04
N GLY A 152 -21.90 3.76 -3.27
CA GLY A 152 -21.79 5.16 -3.63
C GLY A 152 -21.22 5.36 -5.03
N ASP A 153 -20.89 6.61 -5.34
CA ASP A 153 -20.33 6.97 -6.62
C ASP A 153 -18.91 6.43 -6.80
N GLY A 154 -18.65 5.98 -8.02
CA GLY A 154 -17.38 5.42 -8.43
C GLY A 154 -16.30 6.45 -8.73
N GLY A 155 -15.28 6.02 -9.47
CA GLY A 155 -14.21 6.88 -9.95
C GLY A 155 -13.07 7.09 -8.95
N PHE A 156 -11.91 7.43 -9.52
CA PHE A 156 -10.66 7.54 -8.75
C PHE A 156 -10.73 8.62 -7.67
N GLU A 157 -11.57 9.64 -7.79
CA GLU A 157 -11.73 10.64 -6.74
C GLU A 157 -12.36 10.08 -5.46
N ASN A 158 -13.11 8.98 -5.57
CA ASN A 158 -13.86 8.39 -4.47
C ASN A 158 -13.25 7.09 -3.97
N TRP A 159 -12.79 6.25 -4.89
CA TRP A 159 -12.25 4.95 -4.51
C TRP A 159 -11.26 4.41 -5.54
N ALA A 160 -10.46 3.45 -5.10
CA ALA A 160 -9.52 2.72 -5.94
C ALA A 160 -9.19 1.36 -5.31
N TYR A 161 -8.77 0.41 -6.12
CA TYR A 161 -8.32 -0.89 -5.63
C TYR A 161 -7.20 -1.52 -6.47
N ILE A 162 -6.41 -2.35 -5.81
CA ILE A 162 -5.58 -3.40 -6.41
C ILE A 162 -6.06 -4.70 -5.78
N ARG A 163 -6.42 -5.67 -6.62
CA ARG A 163 -6.90 -6.98 -6.17
C ARG A 163 -5.78 -8.01 -6.20
N GLN A 164 -5.79 -8.93 -5.25
CA GLN A 164 -5.00 -10.16 -5.41
C GLN A 164 -5.53 -10.98 -6.60
N SER A 165 -4.66 -11.80 -7.18
CA SER A 165 -4.93 -12.54 -8.43
C SER A 165 -6.11 -13.52 -8.35
N SER A 166 -6.40 -14.06 -7.17
CA SER A 166 -7.51 -14.99 -6.93
C SER A 166 -8.89 -14.30 -6.87
N CYS A 167 -8.93 -12.97 -6.73
CA CYS A 167 -10.19 -12.25 -6.65
C CYS A 167 -10.70 -11.84 -8.02
N SER A 168 -12.02 -11.76 -8.12
CA SER A 168 -12.72 -11.16 -9.25
C SER A 168 -13.25 -9.77 -8.88
N ALA A 169 -13.40 -8.91 -9.88
CA ALA A 169 -14.03 -7.61 -9.72
C ALA A 169 -15.11 -7.42 -10.80
N ASN A 170 -16.27 -6.94 -10.39
CA ASN A 170 -17.39 -6.62 -11.27
C ASN A 170 -18.04 -5.31 -10.80
N GLY A 171 -17.82 -4.22 -11.54
CA GLY A 171 -18.23 -2.89 -11.14
C GLY A 171 -17.66 -2.52 -9.76
N GLY A 172 -18.55 -2.18 -8.82
CA GLY A 172 -18.20 -1.84 -7.43
C GLY A 172 -18.02 -3.04 -6.49
N THR A 173 -18.05 -4.28 -6.99
CA THR A 173 -17.94 -5.49 -6.17
C THR A 173 -16.61 -6.21 -6.41
N ILE A 174 -15.92 -6.58 -5.33
CA ILE A 174 -14.70 -7.41 -5.37
C ILE A 174 -14.97 -8.66 -4.54
N THR A 175 -14.79 -9.84 -5.14
CA THR A 175 -15.00 -11.13 -4.48
C THR A 175 -13.69 -11.90 -4.46
N CYS A 176 -13.24 -12.15 -3.24
CA CYS A 176 -12.12 -12.99 -2.81
C CYS A 176 -12.68 -14.12 -1.93
#